data_AF-A0A1E5T1S9-F1
#
_entry.id   AF-A0A1E5T1S9-F1
#
_cell.length_a   1.000
_cell.length_b   1.000
_cell.length_c   1.000
_cell.angle_alpha   90.00
_cell.angle_beta   90.00
_cell.angle_gamma   90.00
#
_symmetry.space_group_name_H-M   'P 1'
#
loop_
_entity.id
_entity.type
_entity.pdbx_description
1 polymer ?
#
loop_
_entity_poly.entity_id
_entity_poly.type
_entity_poly.pdbx_seq_one_letter_code
_entity_poly.pdbx_strand_id
1 'polypeptide(L)'
;MTDEEFDVLDELYFVQPLAYLTEELSMSAEEIKPILKQLLEKGWVKCLHNMNDEVFEDELNFDADFEKYYYLASKKGLLAHNGR
;
A
#
# COMPACT_ATOMS: atom_id res chain seq x y z
N MET A 1 9.78 -9.65 5.50
CA MET A 1 8.35 -9.41 5.28
C MET A 1 7.63 -10.07 6.44
N THR A 2 6.81 -9.31 7.16
CA THR A 2 5.92 -9.84 8.22
C THR A 2 4.68 -10.49 7.60
N ASP A 3 3.86 -11.17 8.39
CA ASP A 3 2.58 -11.72 7.92
C ASP A 3 1.66 -10.59 7.43
N GLU A 4 1.53 -9.52 8.20
CA GLU A 4 0.74 -8.34 7.83
C GLU A 4 1.24 -7.65 6.54
N GLU A 5 2.56 -7.58 6.32
CA GLU A 5 3.13 -7.04 5.08
C GLU A 5 2.82 -7.92 3.86
N PHE A 6 2.71 -9.24 4.07
CA PHE A 6 2.34 -10.18 3.03
C PHE A 6 0.86 -10.04 2.71
N ASP A 7 0.00 -10.05 3.73
CA ASP A 7 -1.45 -9.92 3.55
C ASP A 7 -1.80 -8.61 2.84
N VAL A 8 -1.20 -7.47 3.22
CA VAL A 8 -1.40 -6.20 2.52
C VAL A 8 -0.89 -6.24 1.07
N LEU A 9 0.23 -6.90 0.79
CA LEU A 9 0.75 -6.99 -0.58
C LEU A 9 -0.09 -7.91 -1.48
N ASP A 10 -0.67 -8.98 -0.92
CA ASP A 10 -1.51 -9.93 -1.66
C ASP A 10 -2.78 -9.24 -2.19
N GLU A 11 -3.27 -8.22 -1.49
CA GLU A 11 -4.43 -7.43 -1.92
C GLU A 11 -4.11 -6.35 -2.97
N LEU A 12 -2.82 -6.07 -3.22
CA LEU A 12 -2.37 -4.92 -4.04
C LEU A 12 -1.81 -5.30 -5.42
N TYR A 13 -2.23 -6.43 -6.00
CA TYR A 13 -1.95 -6.75 -7.41
C TYR A 13 -2.54 -5.72 -8.39
N PHE A 14 -3.64 -5.07 -7.99
CA PHE A 14 -4.30 -3.99 -8.71
C PHE A 14 -4.36 -2.73 -7.84
N VAL A 15 -4.71 -1.61 -8.45
CA VAL A 15 -4.82 -0.33 -7.74
C VAL A 15 -6.07 -0.35 -6.84
N GLN A 16 -5.88 -0.22 -5.52
CA GLN A 16 -6.96 -0.31 -4.55
C GLN A 16 -6.98 0.88 -3.57
N PRO A 17 -8.15 1.39 -3.16
CA PRO A 17 -8.24 2.39 -2.11
C PRO A 17 -7.98 1.77 -0.72
N LEU A 18 -7.66 2.60 0.28
CA LEU A 18 -7.54 2.14 1.67
C LEU A 18 -8.79 1.40 2.17
N ALA A 19 -9.98 1.86 1.77
CA ALA A 19 -11.25 1.26 2.17
C ALA A 19 -11.37 -0.22 1.77
N TYR A 20 -10.82 -0.59 0.60
CA TYR A 20 -10.78 -1.99 0.16
C TYR A 20 -9.89 -2.83 1.08
N LEU A 21 -8.69 -2.32 1.41
CA LEU A 21 -7.77 -3.00 2.33
C LEU A 21 -8.39 -3.20 3.72
N THR A 22 -9.10 -2.19 4.25
CA THR A 22 -9.76 -2.31 5.55
C THR A 22 -10.86 -3.37 5.56
N GLU A 23 -11.55 -3.55 4.44
CA GLU A 23 -12.61 -4.54 4.29
C GLU A 23 -12.04 -5.96 4.16
N GLU A 24 -11.16 -6.19 3.18
CA GLU A 24 -10.61 -7.52 2.90
C GLU A 24 -9.75 -8.07 4.04
N LEU A 25 -8.92 -7.21 4.66
CA LEU A 25 -8.04 -7.63 5.75
C LEU A 25 -8.75 -7.62 7.11
N SER A 26 -9.97 -7.10 7.20
CA SER A 26 -10.68 -6.89 8.47
C SER A 26 -9.85 -6.10 9.49
N MET A 27 -9.06 -5.13 9.01
CA MET A 27 -8.20 -4.25 9.81
C MET A 27 -8.67 -2.80 9.72
N SER A 28 -8.45 -2.02 10.78
CA SER A 28 -8.72 -0.59 10.76
C SER A 28 -7.68 0.18 9.94
N ALA A 29 -8.05 1.39 9.50
CA ALA A 29 -7.12 2.30 8.83
C ALA A 29 -5.86 2.59 9.68
N GLU A 30 -6.02 2.65 11.01
CA GLU A 30 -4.93 2.91 11.96
C GLU A 30 -3.96 1.73 12.06
N GLU A 31 -4.44 0.50 11.92
CA GLU A 31 -3.62 -0.72 11.86
C GLU A 31 -2.89 -0.85 10.52
N ILE A 32 -3.54 -0.49 9.42
CA ILE A 32 -2.96 -0.59 8.06
C ILE A 32 -1.92 0.51 7.78
N LYS A 33 -2.14 1.73 8.30
CA LYS A 33 -1.24 2.88 8.08
C LYS A 33 0.25 2.58 8.32
N PRO A 34 0.68 2.04 9.49
CA PRO A 34 2.09 1.75 9.73
C PRO A 34 2.64 0.66 8.80
N ILE A 35 1.82 -0.28 8.34
CA ILE A 35 2.23 -1.32 7.40
C ILE A 35 2.46 -0.69 6.02
N LEU A 36 1.50 0.07 5.50
CA LEU A 36 1.63 0.80 4.25
C LEU A 36 2.84 1.75 4.26
N LYS A 37 3.11 2.41 5.39
CA LYS A 37 4.30 3.26 5.54
C LYS A 37 5.59 2.47 5.37
N GLN A 38 5.70 1.32 6.04
CA GLN A 38 6.89 0.45 5.91
C GLN A 38 7.04 -0.09 4.49
N LEU A 39 5.94 -0.50 3.85
CA LEU A 39 5.94 -0.96 2.46
C LEU A 39 6.38 0.15 1.49
N LEU A 40 5.90 1.38 1.70
CA LEU A 40 6.27 2.55 0.92
C LEU A 40 7.76 2.88 1.09
N GLU A 41 8.28 2.93 2.33
CA GLU A 41 9.70 3.16 2.63
C GLU A 41 10.62 2.08 2.02
N LYS A 42 10.13 0.84 1.90
CA LYS A 42 10.83 -0.25 1.20
C LYS A 42 10.76 -0.11 -0.32
N GLY A 43 9.95 0.80 -0.85
CA GLY A 43 9.63 0.91 -2.27
C GLY A 43 8.88 -0.31 -2.78
N TRP A 44 8.06 -0.93 -1.93
CA TRP A 44 7.24 -2.11 -2.25
C TRP A 44 5.83 -1.74 -2.68
N VAL A 45 5.29 -0.61 -2.22
CA VAL A 45 4.00 -0.06 -2.63
C VAL A 45 4.18 1.35 -3.18
N LYS A 46 3.30 1.74 -4.10
CA LYS A 46 3.15 3.10 -4.64
C LYS A 46 1.85 3.72 -4.16
N CYS A 47 1.84 5.04 -3.97
CA CYS A 47 0.62 5.81 -3.72
C CYS A 47 0.12 6.44 -5.02
N LEU A 48 -1.19 6.52 -5.20
CA LEU A 48 -1.83 7.09 -6.38
C LEU A 48 -2.97 8.03 -5.97
N HIS A 49 -3.21 9.09 -6.73
CA HIS A 49 -4.38 9.96 -6.55
C HIS A 49 -5.68 9.27 -6.99
N ASN A 50 -5.58 8.37 -7.97
CA ASN A 50 -6.68 7.59 -8.54
C ASN A 50 -6.11 6.34 -9.23
N MET A 51 -6.92 5.61 -10.00
CA MET A 51 -6.49 4.36 -10.66
C MET A 51 -5.30 4.49 -11.63
N ASN A 52 -4.98 5.70 -12.11
CA ASN A 52 -3.99 5.89 -13.19
C ASN A 52 -2.88 6.90 -12.88
N ASP A 53 -2.95 7.60 -11.75
CA ASP A 53 -2.11 8.77 -11.48
C ASP A 53 -1.27 8.58 -10.22
N GLU A 54 0.03 8.31 -10.41
CA GLU A 54 0.98 8.04 -9.33
C GLU A 54 1.39 9.34 -8.61
N VAL A 55 1.45 9.29 -7.28
CA VAL A 55 1.94 10.40 -6.45
C VAL A 55 3.45 10.22 -6.27
N PHE A 56 4.22 11.17 -6.78
CA PHE A 56 5.68 11.15 -6.64
C PHE A 56 6.14 11.74 -5.30
N GLU A 57 7.39 11.45 -4.92
CA GLU A 57 7.93 11.77 -3.59
C GLU A 57 7.83 13.25 -3.20
N ASP A 58 7.89 14.17 -4.16
CA ASP A 58 7.80 15.61 -3.95
C ASP A 58 6.38 16.10 -3.62
N GLU A 59 5.35 15.34 -4.01
CA GLU A 59 3.94 15.64 -3.77
C GLU A 59 3.32 14.75 -2.67
N LEU A 60 4.05 13.73 -2.23
CA LEU A 60 3.57 12.72 -1.31
C LEU A 60 3.57 13.22 0.15
N ASN A 61 2.38 13.36 0.73
CA ASN A 61 2.19 13.65 2.15
C ASN A 61 1.50 12.48 2.85
N PHE A 62 2.20 11.34 2.92
CA PHE A 62 1.63 10.09 3.43
C PHE A 62 1.00 10.23 4.82
N ASP A 63 1.69 10.86 5.77
CA ASP A 63 1.20 10.92 7.16
C ASP A 63 -0.13 11.68 7.30
N ALA A 64 -0.40 12.67 6.43
CA ALA A 64 -1.63 13.45 6.45
C ALA A 64 -2.72 12.91 5.50
N ASP A 65 -2.33 12.31 4.37
CA ASP A 65 -3.24 12.03 3.25
C ASP A 65 -3.40 10.54 2.91
N PHE A 66 -2.81 9.61 3.68
CA PHE A 66 -2.90 8.16 3.40
C PHE A 66 -4.33 7.64 3.13
N GLU A 67 -5.35 8.17 3.79
CA GLU A 67 -6.74 7.74 3.57
C GLU A 67 -7.30 8.15 2.20
N LYS A 68 -6.68 9.14 1.55
CA LYS A 68 -7.10 9.68 0.24
C LYS A 68 -6.42 8.98 -0.93
N TYR A 69 -5.36 8.23 -0.67
CA TYR A 69 -4.60 7.56 -1.71
C TYR A 69 -5.20 6.20 -2.08
N TYR A 70 -4.86 5.80 -3.30
CA TYR A 70 -4.91 4.44 -3.77
C TYR A 70 -3.51 3.83 -3.70
N TYR A 71 -3.43 2.52 -3.66
CA TYR A 71 -2.23 1.76 -3.44
C TYR A 71 -2.04 0.71 -4.52
N LEU A 72 -0.79 0.45 -4.89
CA LEU A 72 -0.41 -0.59 -5.83
C LEU A 72 0.92 -1.22 -5.44
N ALA A 73 1.01 -2.54 -5.48
CA ALA A 73 2.28 -3.22 -5.32
C ALA A 73 3.21 -2.91 -6.51
N SER A 74 4.42 -2.45 -6.19
CA SER A 74 5.47 -2.27 -7.19
C SER A 74 6.03 -3.63 -7.64
N LYS A 75 6.76 -3.63 -8.76
CA LYS A 75 7.53 -4.81 -9.19
C LYS A 75 8.45 -5.35 -8.09
N LYS A 76 9.08 -4.47 -7.29
CA LYS A 76 9.95 -4.84 -6.18
C LYS A 76 9.16 -5.52 -5.05
N GLY A 77 7.98 -4.98 -4.74
CA GLY A 77 7.06 -5.56 -3.76
C GLY A 77 6.59 -6.95 -4.17
N LEU A 78 6.12 -7.12 -5.41
CA LEU A 78 5.66 -8.42 -5.93
C LEU A 78 6.77 -9.48 -5.97
N LEU A 79 8.01 -9.09 -6.31
CA LEU A 79 9.15 -10.01 -6.26
C LEU A 79 9.48 -10.45 -4.83
N ALA A 80 9.36 -9.54 -3.85
CA ALA A 80 9.53 -9.89 -2.45
C ALA A 80 8.42 -10.82 -1.97
N HIS A 81 7.16 -10.49 -2.30
CA HIS A 81 5.95 -11.27 -1.98
C HIS A 81 6.06 -12.72 -2.46
N ASN A 82 6.31 -12.91 -3.76
CA ASN A 82 6.36 -14.24 -4.39
C ASN A 82 7.57 -15.09 -4.00
N GLY A 83 8.58 -14.48 -3.35
CA GLY A 83 9.80 -15.17 -2.94
C GLY A 83 9.78 -15.66 -1.49
N ARG A 84 8.67 -15.47 -0.76
CA ARG A 84 8.52 -15.82 0.65
C ARG A 84 7.80 -17.14 0.85
#